data_AF-A0A918HUA9-F1
#
_entry.id   AF-A0A918HUA9-F1
#
_cell.length_a   1.000
_cell.length_b   1.000
_cell.length_c   1.000
_cell.angle_alpha   90.00
_cell.angle_beta   90.00
_cell.angle_gamma   90.00
#
_symmetry.space_group_name_H-M   'P 1'
#
loop_
_entity.id
_entity.type
_entity.pdbx_description
1 polymer ?
#
loop_
_entity_poly.entity_id
_entity_poly.type
_entity_poly.pdbx_seq_one_letter_code
_entity_poly.pdbx_strand_id
1 'polypeptide(L)'
;MTTSKARITALITPVGRDAQDEAGALAREGRTSKAVSRLRKDSGLGLHPATAALDLLLEGRVLPTSYEQALDALRDEYPELVGELTVLLHHDDRNGAIRLLRERTDMDLAGGYHLVETLTARLGTA
;
A
#
# COMPACT_ATOMS: atom_id res chain seq x y z
N MET A 1 4.93 1.14 18.01
CA MET A 1 5.89 0.82 16.94
C MET A 1 5.18 0.02 15.87
N THR A 2 5.01 0.61 14.68
CA THR A 2 4.52 -0.06 13.48
C THR A 2 5.66 -0.89 12.87
N THR A 3 5.35 -2.08 12.34
CA THR A 3 6.36 -2.96 11.73
C THR A 3 6.78 -2.41 10.37
N SER A 4 7.96 -2.82 9.89
CA SER A 4 8.41 -2.48 8.53
C SER A 4 7.39 -2.91 7.47
N LYS A 5 6.79 -4.10 7.61
CA LYS A 5 5.72 -4.60 6.73
C LYS A 5 4.48 -3.70 6.72
N ALA A 6 4.00 -3.28 7.90
CA ALA A 6 2.84 -2.40 7.99
C ALA A 6 3.09 -1.04 7.32
N ARG A 7 4.29 -0.49 7.46
CA ARG A 7 4.68 0.75 6.80
C ARG A 7 4.74 0.58 5.28
N ILE A 8 5.32 -0.52 4.79
CA ILE A 8 5.31 -0.84 3.35
C ILE A 8 3.85 -0.90 2.87
N THR A 9 3.01 -1.73 3.49
CA THR A 9 1.59 -1.88 3.10
C THR A 9 0.86 -0.54 3.05
N ALA A 10 1.10 0.34 4.02
CA ALA A 10 0.49 1.67 4.05
C ALA A 10 0.87 2.53 2.84
N LEU A 11 2.11 2.46 2.39
CA LEU A 11 2.62 3.21 1.23
C LEU A 11 2.12 2.67 -0.11
N ILE A 12 1.71 1.41 -0.15
CA ILE A 12 1.33 0.72 -1.40
C ILE A 12 -0.14 0.30 -1.43
N THR A 13 -0.96 0.77 -0.51
CA THR A 13 -2.41 0.51 -0.50
C THR A 13 -3.15 1.79 -0.83
N PRO A 14 -3.95 1.82 -1.91
CA PRO A 14 -4.75 2.98 -2.25
C PRO A 14 -5.73 3.38 -1.12
N VAL A 15 -5.74 4.66 -0.77
CA VAL A 15 -6.67 5.28 0.18
C VAL A 15 -7.21 6.56 -0.46
N GLY A 16 -8.54 6.70 -0.55
CA GLY A 16 -9.16 7.88 -1.16
C GLY A 16 -8.76 9.19 -0.47
N ARG A 17 -8.64 10.28 -1.24
CA ARG A 17 -8.22 11.61 -0.74
C ARG A 17 -9.07 12.07 0.45
N ASP A 18 -10.39 11.99 0.32
CA ASP A 18 -11.33 12.37 1.39
C ASP A 18 -11.05 11.60 2.70
N ALA A 19 -10.71 10.30 2.59
CA ALA A 19 -10.38 9.48 3.76
C ALA A 19 -9.09 9.93 4.43
N GLN A 20 -8.07 10.30 3.65
CA GLN A 20 -6.81 10.85 4.16
C GLN A 20 -7.04 12.18 4.87
N ASP A 21 -7.80 13.08 4.25
CA ASP A 21 -8.08 14.42 4.76
C ASP A 21 -8.91 14.36 6.06
N GLU A 22 -9.97 13.55 6.08
CA GLU A 22 -10.78 13.30 7.26
C GLU A 22 -9.98 12.65 8.39
N ALA A 23 -9.14 11.66 8.09
CA ALA A 23 -8.29 11.01 9.09
C ALA A 23 -7.27 12.00 9.68
N GLY A 24 -6.66 12.85 8.85
CA GLY A 24 -5.79 13.92 9.30
C GLY A 24 -6.50 14.92 10.21
N ALA A 25 -7.75 15.28 9.89
CA ALA A 25 -8.57 16.14 10.75
C ALA A 25 -8.88 15.48 12.10
N LEU A 26 -9.32 14.23 12.08
CA LEU A 26 -9.59 13.46 13.29
C LEU A 26 -8.35 13.32 14.19
N ALA A 27 -7.17 13.12 13.60
CA ALA A 27 -5.94 12.99 14.37
C ALA A 27 -5.50 14.32 15.00
N ARG A 28 -5.69 15.45 14.31
CA ARG A 28 -5.47 16.80 14.88
C ARG A 28 -6.41 17.09 16.05
N GLU A 29 -7.61 16.50 16.07
CA GLU A 29 -8.54 16.55 17.20
C GLU A 29 -8.20 15.55 18.33
N GLY A 30 -7.10 14.80 18.24
CA GLY A 30 -6.73 13.75 19.20
C GLY A 30 -7.57 12.47 19.10
N ARG A 31 -8.36 12.31 18.03
CA ARG A 31 -9.30 11.19 17.84
C ARG A 31 -8.66 10.05 17.03
N THR A 32 -7.48 9.60 17.44
CA THR A 32 -6.64 8.63 16.72
C THR A 32 -7.38 7.35 16.32
N SER A 33 -8.15 6.73 17.21
CA SER A 33 -8.88 5.50 16.89
C SER A 33 -9.92 5.70 15.77
N LYS A 34 -10.54 6.89 15.71
CA LYS A 34 -11.48 7.23 14.63
C LYS A 34 -10.74 7.53 13.32
N ALA A 35 -9.58 8.18 13.37
CA ALA A 35 -8.73 8.40 12.21
C ALA A 35 -8.28 7.07 11.58
N VAL A 36 -7.79 6.14 12.39
CA VAL A 36 -7.41 4.79 11.93
C VAL A 36 -8.62 4.04 11.37
N SER A 37 -9.77 4.09 12.03
CA SER A 37 -11.02 3.50 11.51
C SER A 37 -11.42 4.09 10.15
N ARG A 38 -11.24 5.40 9.97
CA ARG A 38 -11.56 6.09 8.73
C ARG A 38 -10.68 5.66 7.57
N LEU A 39 -9.37 5.50 7.80
CA LEU A 39 -8.42 5.03 6.77
C LEU A 39 -8.71 3.60 6.35
N ARG A 40 -9.16 2.74 7.27
CA ARG A 40 -9.52 1.35 6.95
C ARG A 40 -10.79 1.26 6.12
N LYS A 41 -11.76 2.11 6.41
CA LYS A 41 -13.05 2.09 5.73
C LYS A 41 -12.86 2.30 4.23
N ASP A 42 -13.44 1.39 3.44
CA ASP A 42 -13.41 1.40 1.98
C ASP A 42 -11.99 1.34 1.37
N SER A 43 -11.01 0.86 2.15
CA SER A 43 -9.64 0.55 1.70
C SER A 43 -9.29 -0.92 1.98
N GLY A 44 -8.13 -1.36 1.48
CA GLY A 44 -7.53 -2.67 1.82
C GLY A 44 -6.69 -2.66 3.11
N LEU A 45 -6.69 -1.58 3.89
CA LEU A 45 -5.81 -1.47 5.06
C LEU A 45 -6.30 -2.31 6.26
N GLY A 46 -5.43 -3.19 6.74
CA GLY A 46 -5.55 -3.81 8.06
C GLY A 46 -5.29 -2.81 9.21
N LEU A 47 -5.44 -3.25 10.46
CA LEU A 47 -5.25 -2.39 11.63
C LEU A 47 -3.83 -1.79 11.71
N HIS A 48 -2.80 -2.63 11.64
CA HIS A 48 -1.41 -2.16 11.73
C HIS A 48 -1.00 -1.29 10.53
N PRO A 49 -1.29 -1.67 9.27
CA PRO A 49 -1.09 -0.76 8.13
C PRO A 49 -1.84 0.56 8.27
N ALA A 50 -3.07 0.58 8.80
CA ALA A 50 -3.81 1.82 8.97
C ALA A 50 -3.23 2.74 10.06
N THR A 51 -2.66 2.18 11.13
CA THR A 51 -1.87 2.97 12.09
C THR A 51 -0.65 3.57 11.41
N ALA A 52 0.11 2.79 10.63
CA ALA A 52 1.26 3.29 9.90
C ALA A 52 0.89 4.35 8.84
N ALA A 53 -0.24 4.15 8.16
CA ALA A 53 -0.82 5.12 7.22
C ALA A 53 -1.12 6.45 7.91
N LEU A 54 -1.66 6.42 9.13
CA LEU A 54 -1.90 7.63 9.89
C LEU A 54 -0.59 8.33 10.31
N ASP A 55 0.41 7.57 10.75
CA ASP A 55 1.73 8.11 11.10
C ASP A 55 2.34 8.83 9.88
N LEU A 56 2.28 8.22 8.69
CA LEU A 56 2.75 8.81 7.43
C LEU A 56 2.00 10.13 7.09
N LEU A 57 0.68 10.17 7.25
CA LEU A 57 -0.09 11.40 7.02
C LEU A 57 0.31 12.51 8.00
N LEU A 58 0.58 12.18 9.26
CA LEU A 58 1.05 13.12 10.27
C LEU A 58 2.49 13.61 10.01
N GLU A 59 3.31 12.81 9.33
CA GLU A 59 4.61 13.20 8.79
C GLU A 59 4.50 14.07 7.52
N GLY A 60 3.29 14.37 7.05
CA GLY A 60 3.05 15.20 5.85
C GLY A 60 3.17 14.41 4.54
N ARG A 61 3.20 13.08 4.59
CA ARG A 61 3.17 12.24 3.39
C ARG A 61 1.77 12.17 2.81
N VAL A 62 1.70 11.94 1.51
CA VAL A 62 0.45 11.65 0.80
C VAL A 62 0.43 10.17 0.46
N LEU A 63 -0.65 9.47 0.80
CA LEU A 63 -0.83 8.07 0.45
C LEU A 63 -1.37 7.96 -0.99
N PRO A 64 -1.08 6.87 -1.71
CA PRO A 64 -1.59 6.67 -3.05
C PRO A 64 -3.13 6.63 -3.06
N THR A 65 -3.75 7.15 -4.11
CA THR A 65 -5.20 7.06 -4.35
C THR A 65 -5.54 6.03 -5.43
N SER A 66 -4.53 5.43 -6.08
CA SER A 66 -4.69 4.38 -7.10
C SER A 66 -3.54 3.37 -7.06
N TYR A 67 -3.72 2.21 -7.70
CA TYR A 67 -2.68 1.17 -7.73
C TYR A 67 -1.47 1.55 -8.58
N GLU A 68 -1.64 2.45 -9.56
CA GLU A 68 -0.53 3.03 -10.33
C GLU A 68 0.36 3.87 -9.41
N GLN A 69 -0.22 4.76 -8.61
CA GLN A 69 0.53 5.56 -7.63
C GLN A 69 1.17 4.67 -6.55
N ALA A 70 0.48 3.60 -6.14
CA ALA A 70 1.03 2.63 -5.20
C ALA A 70 2.24 1.88 -5.79
N LEU A 71 2.19 1.54 -7.08
CA LEU A 71 3.31 0.91 -7.78
C LEU A 71 4.49 1.88 -7.90
N ASP A 72 4.24 3.15 -8.23
CA ASP A 72 5.30 4.17 -8.27
C ASP A 72 5.95 4.33 -6.89
N ALA A 73 5.17 4.41 -5.81
CA ALA A 73 5.70 4.44 -4.44
C ALA A 73 6.51 3.18 -4.09
N LEU A 74 6.05 1.99 -4.50
CA LEU A 74 6.79 0.74 -4.27
C LEU A 74 8.13 0.74 -5.01
N ARG A 75 8.18 1.27 -6.24
CA ARG A 75 9.41 1.38 -7.05
C ARG A 75 10.41 2.33 -6.43
N ASP A 76 9.94 3.46 -5.93
CA ASP A 76 10.80 4.50 -5.38
C ASP A 76 11.37 4.10 -4.01
N GLU A 77 10.56 3.48 -3.15
CA GLU A 77 11.00 3.11 -1.79
C GLU A 77 11.57 1.70 -1.67
N TYR A 78 11.16 0.76 -2.53
CA TYR A 78 11.53 -0.66 -2.44
C TYR A 78 11.87 -1.27 -3.81
N PRO A 79 12.88 -0.73 -4.53
CA PRO A 79 13.22 -1.17 -5.88
C PRO A 79 13.64 -2.65 -5.94
N GLU A 80 14.26 -3.18 -4.88
CA GLU A 80 14.63 -4.60 -4.79
C GLU A 80 13.41 -5.52 -4.86
N LEU A 81 12.33 -5.20 -4.13
CA LEU A 81 11.09 -5.98 -4.17
C LEU A 81 10.44 -5.93 -5.55
N VAL A 82 10.46 -4.77 -6.22
CA VAL A 82 9.98 -4.67 -7.60
C VAL A 82 10.81 -5.53 -8.55
N GLY A 83 12.13 -5.59 -8.35
CA GLY A 83 13.01 -6.48 -9.10
C GLY A 83 12.64 -7.96 -8.93
N GLU A 84 12.45 -8.42 -7.68
CA GLU A 84 12.01 -9.79 -7.39
C GLU A 84 10.66 -10.11 -8.05
N LEU A 85 9.68 -9.20 -7.96
CA LEU A 85 8.37 -9.36 -8.61
C LEU A 85 8.49 -9.41 -10.14
N THR A 86 9.33 -8.55 -10.73
CA THR A 86 9.54 -8.49 -12.19
C THR A 86 10.15 -9.78 -12.71
N VAL A 87 11.11 -10.38 -11.98
CA VAL A 87 11.68 -11.70 -12.34
C VAL A 87 10.59 -12.78 -12.37
N LEU A 88 9.73 -12.84 -11.34
CA LEU A 88 8.63 -13.82 -11.31
C LEU A 88 7.66 -13.62 -12.48
N LEU A 89 7.33 -12.36 -12.80
CA LEU A 89 6.43 -12.04 -13.91
C LEU A 89 7.04 -12.32 -15.29
N HIS A 90 8.36 -12.18 -15.47
CA HIS A 90 9.04 -12.63 -16.69
C HIS A 90 8.97 -14.16 -16.89
N HIS A 91 8.78 -14.92 -15.82
CA HIS A 91 8.53 -16.36 -15.86
C HIS A 91 7.04 -16.72 -15.86
N ASP A 92 6.15 -15.74 -16.06
CA ASP A 92 4.67 -15.88 -15.98
C ASP A 92 4.17 -16.44 -14.63
N ASP A 93 4.97 -16.32 -13.57
CA ASP A 93 4.60 -16.77 -12.22
C ASP A 93 3.87 -15.67 -11.43
N ARG A 94 2.68 -15.32 -11.89
CA ARG A 94 1.84 -14.29 -11.24
C ARG A 94 1.44 -14.68 -9.81
N ASN A 95 1.17 -15.95 -9.58
CA ASN A 95 0.80 -16.45 -8.25
C ASN A 95 1.98 -16.35 -7.28
N GLY A 96 3.19 -16.67 -7.75
CA GLY A 96 4.44 -16.43 -7.01
C GLY A 96 4.63 -14.97 -6.67
N ALA A 97 4.41 -14.05 -7.62
CA ALA A 97 4.52 -12.61 -7.41
C ALA A 97 3.52 -12.10 -6.33
N ILE A 98 2.25 -12.50 -6.43
CA ILE A 98 1.21 -12.16 -5.43
C ILE A 98 1.59 -12.71 -4.05
N ARG A 99 2.06 -13.96 -3.99
CA ARG A 99 2.51 -14.58 -2.73
C ARG A 99 3.69 -13.84 -2.14
N LEU A 100 4.73 -13.54 -2.92
CA LEU A 100 5.91 -12.80 -2.46
C LEU A 100 5.51 -11.44 -1.89
N LEU A 101 4.66 -10.68 -2.61
CA LEU A 101 4.21 -9.38 -2.15
C LEU A 101 3.50 -9.48 -0.79
N ARG A 102 2.62 -10.47 -0.62
CA ARG A 102 1.91 -10.72 0.65
C ARG A 102 2.81 -11.27 1.77
N GLU A 103 3.91 -11.93 1.44
CA GLU A 103 4.89 -12.38 2.43
C GLU A 103 5.77 -11.23 2.92
N ARG A 104 6.10 -10.29 2.03
CA ARG A 104 6.94 -9.11 2.31
C ARG A 104 6.15 -7.94 2.90
N THR A 105 4.82 -7.98 2.83
CA THR A 105 3.91 -6.95 3.34
C THR A 105 2.82 -7.57 4.19
N ASP A 106 1.92 -6.75 4.73
CA ASP A 106 0.67 -7.18 5.36
C ASP A 106 -0.53 -7.02 4.41
N MET A 107 -0.29 -6.99 3.10
CA MET A 107 -1.33 -6.80 2.09
C MET A 107 -2.23 -8.04 1.97
N ASP A 108 -3.51 -7.82 1.71
CA ASP A 108 -4.45 -8.91 1.45
C ASP A 108 -4.32 -9.45 0.00
N LEU A 109 -5.12 -10.46 -0.32
CA LEU A 109 -5.09 -11.07 -1.65
C LEU A 109 -5.54 -10.10 -2.75
N ALA A 110 -6.56 -9.28 -2.49
CA ALA A 110 -7.13 -8.39 -3.49
C ALA A 110 -6.15 -7.26 -3.84
N GLY A 111 -5.54 -6.63 -2.83
CA GLY A 111 -4.51 -5.63 -3.02
C GLY A 111 -3.29 -6.22 -3.74
N GLY A 112 -2.86 -7.42 -3.32
CA GLY A 112 -1.74 -8.10 -3.95
C GLY A 112 -1.98 -8.40 -5.43
N TYR A 113 -3.18 -8.87 -5.77
CA TYR A 113 -3.62 -9.09 -7.14
C TYR A 113 -3.59 -7.80 -7.97
N HIS A 114 -4.23 -6.73 -7.50
CA HIS A 114 -4.29 -5.47 -8.25
C HIS A 114 -2.93 -4.83 -8.48
N LEU A 115 -2.04 -4.85 -7.49
CA LEU A 115 -0.70 -4.30 -7.65
C LEU A 115 0.14 -5.11 -8.65
N VAL A 116 0.02 -6.43 -8.62
CA VAL A 116 0.70 -7.34 -9.58
C VAL A 116 0.15 -7.17 -10.99
N GLU A 117 -1.17 -7.03 -11.17
CA GLU A 117 -1.76 -6.75 -12.48
C GLU A 117 -1.32 -5.39 -13.01
N THR A 118 -1.22 -4.37 -12.15
CA THR A 118 -0.70 -3.05 -12.52
C THR A 118 0.75 -3.12 -12.98
N LEU A 119 1.60 -3.87 -12.28
CA LEU A 119 2.98 -4.10 -12.70
C LEU A 119 3.05 -4.89 -14.02
N THR A 120 2.23 -5.93 -14.17
CA THR A 120 2.16 -6.74 -15.40
C THR A 120 1.79 -5.89 -16.61
N ALA A 121 0.76 -5.04 -16.48
CA ALA A 121 0.37 -4.09 -17.53
C ALA A 121 1.49 -3.10 -17.86
N ARG A 122 2.25 -2.65 -16.86
CA ARG A 122 3.40 -1.75 -17.05
C ARG A 122 4.57 -2.42 -17.78
N LEU A 123 4.80 -3.71 -17.55
CA LEU A 123 5.83 -4.48 -18.23
C LEU A 123 5.43 -4.84 -19.67
N GLY A 124 4.15 -5.11 -19.92
CA GLY A 124 3.63 -5.40 -21.27
C GLY A 124 3.47 -4.16 -22.18
N THR A 125 3.63 -2.96 -21.63
CA THR A 125 3.60 -1.68 -22.37
C THR A 125 5.00 -1.12 -22.65
N ALA A 126 6.05 -1.89 -22.34
CA ALA A 126 7.46 -1.53 -22.55
C ALA A 126 8.03 -2.09 -23.85
#